data_AF-A0A0C2FG11-F1
#
_entry.id   AF-A0A0C2FG11-F1
#
_cell.length_a   1.000
_cell.length_b   1.000
_cell.length_c   1.000
_cell.angle_alpha   90.00
_cell.angle_beta   90.00
_cell.angle_gamma   90.00
#
_symmetry.space_group_name_H-M   'P 1'
#
loop_
_entity.id
_entity.type
_entity.pdbx_description
1 polymer ?
#
loop_
_entity_poly.entity_id
_entity_poly.type
_entity_poly.pdbx_seq_one_letter_code
_entity_poly.pdbx_strand_id
1 'polypeptide(L)'
;MKTILVLAALVAVLYAKSFTMETRTSGSLRAKLIAANLYQKYLEEQHLRRAQILASGSQPFIDYADDFYLGNVTVGTPPQTTTLVLDTGSSNLWVIDAACNTAACNGEPNSGYTKHKFDTTKSSSFQKETRKFSIQYGSGSCDGYLGIDTISFAGTFTEYEKLLTLEMAIFGVSCGL
;
A
#
# COMPACT_ATOMS: atom_id res chain seq x y z
N MET A 1 -22.41 -38.03 -3.83
CA MET A 1 -21.61 -36.89 -4.34
C MET A 1 -22.02 -35.55 -3.74
N LYS A 2 -23.29 -35.12 -3.78
CA LYS A 2 -23.73 -33.82 -3.23
C LYS A 2 -23.44 -33.63 -1.73
N THR A 3 -23.68 -34.66 -0.92
CA THR A 3 -23.41 -34.64 0.54
C THR A 3 -21.93 -34.52 0.89
N ILE A 4 -21.05 -35.16 0.11
CA ILE A 4 -19.59 -35.07 0.28
C ILE A 4 -19.10 -33.65 -0.04
N LEU A 5 -19.61 -33.03 -1.10
CA LEU A 5 -19.27 -31.64 -1.46
C LEU A 5 -19.72 -30.65 -0.38
N VAL A 6 -20.91 -30.85 0.20
CA VAL A 6 -21.42 -30.01 1.30
C VAL A 6 -20.56 -30.18 2.56
N LEU A 7 -20.19 -31.40 2.94
CA LEU A 7 -19.30 -31.66 4.07
C LEU A 7 -17.90 -31.06 3.85
N ALA A 8 -17.34 -31.19 2.64
CA ALA A 8 -16.05 -30.59 2.30
C ALA A 8 -16.07 -29.06 2.37
N ALA A 9 -17.14 -28.42 1.89
CA ALA A 9 -17.31 -26.98 1.99
C ALA A 9 -17.45 -26.51 3.44
N LEU A 10 -18.20 -27.25 4.28
CA LEU A 10 -18.33 -26.93 5.71
C LEU A 10 -17.00 -27.05 6.45
N VAL A 11 -16.22 -28.10 6.19
CA VAL A 11 -14.87 -28.23 6.75
C VAL A 11 -13.99 -27.07 6.28
N ALA A 12 -14.01 -26.71 4.99
CA ALA A 12 -13.22 -25.58 4.49
C ALA A 12 -13.59 -24.25 5.18
N VAL A 13 -14.87 -23.98 5.42
CA VAL A 13 -15.34 -22.77 6.12
C VAL A 13 -14.95 -22.79 7.61
N LEU A 14 -15.07 -23.95 8.29
CA LEU A 14 -14.74 -24.08 9.71
C LEU A 14 -13.23 -24.01 9.99
N TYR A 15 -12.40 -24.40 9.02
CA TYR A 15 -10.94 -24.35 9.11
C TYR A 15 -10.34 -23.13 8.38
N ALA A 16 -11.17 -22.20 7.91
CA ALA A 16 -10.69 -20.98 7.29
C ALA A 16 -9.89 -20.15 8.31
N LYS A 17 -8.62 -19.87 8.01
CA LYS A 17 -7.82 -18.97 8.84
C LYS A 17 -8.36 -17.54 8.70
N SER A 18 -8.72 -16.92 9.83
CA SER A 18 -9.00 -15.50 9.91
C SER A 18 -7.77 -14.76 10.43
N PHE A 19 -7.29 -13.77 9.68
CA PHE A 19 -6.28 -12.84 10.15
C PHE A 19 -6.96 -11.50 10.42
N THR A 20 -6.76 -10.96 11.62
CA THR A 20 -7.29 -9.65 12.00
C THR A 20 -6.11 -8.75 12.33
N MET A 21 -6.04 -7.62 11.65
CA MET A 21 -5.00 -6.63 11.85
C MET A 21 -5.64 -5.32 12.28
N GLU A 22 -5.09 -4.69 13.31
CA GLU A 22 -5.47 -3.33 13.67
C GLU A 22 -5.04 -2.37 12.55
N THR A 23 -5.97 -1.49 12.16
CA THR A 23 -5.70 -0.46 11.15
C THR A 23 -5.98 0.91 11.73
N ARG A 24 -5.27 1.92 11.20
CA ARG A 24 -5.53 3.33 11.49
C ARG A 24 -5.92 4.04 10.20
N THR A 25 -6.89 4.94 10.29
CA THR A 25 -7.22 5.82 9.15
C THR A 25 -6.18 6.92 8.98
N SER A 26 -5.89 7.32 7.74
CA SER A 26 -5.16 8.55 7.46
C SER A 26 -5.95 9.81 7.80
N GLY A 27 -7.27 9.67 7.98
CA GLY A 27 -8.23 10.74 8.12
C GLY A 27 -8.53 11.45 6.80
N SER A 28 -9.79 11.90 6.66
CA SER A 28 -10.30 12.51 5.44
C SER A 28 -9.63 13.81 5.05
N LEU A 29 -9.21 13.91 3.79
CA LEU A 29 -8.75 15.17 3.22
C LEU A 29 -9.81 16.25 3.38
N ARG A 30 -11.08 15.93 3.14
CA ARG A 30 -12.20 16.85 3.35
C ARG A 30 -12.25 17.36 4.79
N ALA A 31 -12.17 16.47 5.78
CA ALA A 31 -12.20 16.86 7.18
C ALA A 31 -11.01 17.78 7.53
N LYS A 32 -9.80 17.46 7.04
CA LYS A 32 -8.60 18.30 7.23
C LYS A 32 -8.76 19.68 6.59
N LEU A 33 -9.29 19.74 5.37
CA LEU A 33 -9.53 21.01 4.66
C LEU A 33 -10.61 21.86 5.34
N ILE A 34 -11.67 21.24 5.88
CA ILE A 34 -12.69 21.95 6.65
C ILE A 34 -12.08 22.53 7.93
N ALA A 35 -11.31 21.72 8.68
CA ALA A 35 -10.64 22.18 9.89
C ALA A 35 -9.65 23.32 9.63
N ALA A 36 -8.98 23.31 8.47
CA ALA A 36 -8.08 24.37 8.03
C ALA A 36 -8.79 25.58 7.38
N ASN A 37 -10.11 25.55 7.26
CA ASN A 37 -10.90 26.55 6.52
C ASN A 37 -10.48 26.74 5.05
N LEU A 38 -9.96 25.69 4.42
CA LEU A 38 -9.49 25.67 3.02
C LEU A 38 -10.45 24.93 2.08
N TYR A 39 -11.52 24.33 2.60
CA TYR A 39 -12.39 23.45 1.82
C TYR A 39 -13.11 24.15 0.66
N GLN A 40 -13.57 25.40 0.86
CA GLN A 40 -14.25 26.15 -0.21
C GLN A 40 -13.31 26.44 -1.38
N LYS A 41 -12.10 26.91 -1.09
CA LYS A 41 -11.06 27.13 -2.11
C LYS A 41 -10.75 25.84 -2.89
N TYR A 42 -10.63 24.71 -2.19
CA TYR A 42 -10.42 23.41 -2.83
C TYR A 42 -11.58 23.05 -3.78
N LEU A 43 -12.84 23.26 -3.38
CA LEU A 43 -14.00 23.00 -4.24
C LEU A 43 -14.01 23.87 -5.50
N GLU A 44 -13.69 25.15 -5.38
CA GLU A 44 -13.57 26.07 -6.51
C GLU A 44 -12.51 25.59 -7.51
N GLU A 45 -11.33 25.21 -7.03
CA GLU A 45 -10.25 24.66 -7.85
C GLU A 45 -10.68 23.35 -8.54
N GLN A 46 -11.39 22.46 -7.84
CA GLN A 46 -11.92 21.22 -8.40
C GLN A 46 -12.99 21.49 -9.47
N HIS A 47 -13.87 22.47 -9.27
CA HIS A 47 -14.89 22.85 -10.26
C HIS A 47 -14.25 23.42 -11.53
N LEU A 48 -13.24 24.27 -11.41
CA LEU A 48 -12.48 24.81 -12.55
C LEU A 48 -11.80 23.67 -13.33
N ARG A 49 -11.14 22.74 -12.62
CA ARG A 49 -10.49 21.58 -13.25
C ARG A 49 -11.51 20.67 -13.95
N ARG A 50 -12.66 20.42 -13.34
CA ARG A 50 -13.76 19.63 -13.96
C ARG A 50 -14.28 20.30 -15.23
N ALA A 51 -14.47 21.61 -15.24
CA ALA A 51 -14.91 22.33 -16.43
C ALA A 51 -13.93 22.19 -17.61
N GLN A 52 -12.61 22.27 -17.33
CA GLN A 52 -11.56 22.07 -18.34
C GLN A 52 -11.54 20.63 -18.89
N ILE A 53 -11.75 19.65 -18.02
CA ILE A 53 -11.80 18.22 -18.37
C ILE A 53 -13.03 17.92 -19.23
N LEU A 54 -14.19 18.44 -18.85
CA LEU A 54 -15.42 18.29 -19.65
C LEU A 54 -15.27 18.90 -21.05
N ALA A 55 -14.59 20.05 -21.15
CA ALA A 55 -14.32 20.71 -22.43
C ALA A 55 -13.39 19.90 -23.35
N SER A 56 -12.53 19.02 -22.81
CA SER A 56 -11.67 18.14 -23.61
C SER A 56 -12.33 16.82 -24.03
N GLY A 57 -13.56 16.54 -23.55
CA GLY A 57 -14.24 15.27 -23.75
C GLY A 57 -13.67 14.12 -22.92
N SER A 58 -12.72 14.40 -22.02
CA SER A 58 -12.14 13.40 -21.12
C SER A 58 -13.10 13.05 -19.99
N GLN A 59 -13.16 11.77 -19.61
CA GLN A 59 -13.95 11.24 -18.50
C GLN A 59 -13.00 10.52 -17.52
N PRO A 60 -12.23 11.26 -16.72
CA PRO A 60 -11.31 10.67 -15.76
C PRO A 60 -12.10 10.02 -14.62
N PHE A 61 -11.47 9.03 -14.00
CA PHE A 61 -11.98 8.47 -12.75
C PHE A 61 -12.10 9.58 -11.70
N ILE A 62 -13.24 9.65 -11.03
CA ILE A 62 -13.47 10.64 -9.98
C ILE A 62 -12.86 10.11 -8.70
N ASP A 63 -11.73 10.67 -8.31
CA ASP A 63 -11.15 10.48 -6.98
C ASP A 63 -11.81 11.44 -5.98
N TYR A 64 -12.23 10.90 -4.84
CA TYR A 64 -12.79 11.65 -3.72
C TYR A 64 -11.75 11.93 -2.62
N ALA A 65 -10.48 11.58 -2.87
CA ALA A 65 -9.37 11.71 -1.92
C ALA A 65 -9.70 11.03 -0.60
N ASP A 66 -10.07 9.74 -0.72
CA ASP A 66 -10.55 8.89 0.36
C ASP A 66 -9.51 8.67 1.46
N ASP A 67 -10.01 8.25 2.62
CA ASP A 67 -9.20 7.83 3.76
C ASP A 67 -8.44 6.55 3.42
N PHE A 68 -7.12 6.57 3.63
CA PHE A 68 -6.33 5.34 3.58
C PHE A 68 -6.42 4.61 4.91
N TYR A 69 -6.69 3.31 4.84
CA TYR A 69 -6.51 2.41 5.98
C TYR A 69 -5.07 1.91 5.99
N LEU A 70 -4.37 2.21 7.09
CA LEU A 70 -2.96 1.93 7.28
C LEU A 70 -2.81 0.77 8.25
N GLY A 71 -2.09 -0.27 7.84
CA GLY A 71 -1.73 -1.41 8.68
C GLY A 71 -0.22 -1.47 8.91
N ASN A 72 0.20 -1.86 10.11
CA ASN A 72 1.61 -2.13 10.39
C ASN A 72 1.90 -3.61 10.15
N VAL A 73 2.98 -3.87 9.40
CA VAL A 73 3.48 -5.21 9.12
C VAL A 73 4.98 -5.21 9.38
N THR A 74 5.59 -6.40 9.45
CA THR A 74 7.04 -6.51 9.52
C THR A 74 7.59 -7.25 8.33
N VAL A 75 8.73 -6.79 7.82
CA VAL A 75 9.43 -7.36 6.67
C VAL A 75 10.88 -7.69 7.06
N GLY A 76 11.35 -8.86 6.66
CA GLY A 76 12.75 -9.27 6.82
C GLY A 76 13.07 -10.03 8.09
N THR A 77 14.33 -10.45 8.18
CA THR A 77 14.91 -11.14 9.35
C THR A 77 16.23 -10.48 9.74
N PRO A 78 16.36 -9.82 10.91
CA PRO A 78 15.31 -9.57 11.89
C PRO A 78 14.18 -8.67 11.33
N PRO A 79 12.96 -8.74 11.91
CA PRO A 79 11.81 -8.02 11.38
C PRO A 79 11.97 -6.50 11.45
N GLN A 80 11.74 -5.81 10.32
CA GLN A 80 11.67 -4.35 10.22
C GLN A 80 10.22 -3.90 10.07
N THR A 81 9.76 -3.00 10.92
CA THR A 81 8.36 -2.51 10.85
C THR A 81 8.19 -1.57 9.67
N THR A 82 7.13 -1.79 8.89
CA THR A 82 6.68 -0.87 7.85
C THR A 82 5.18 -0.64 7.95
N THR A 83 4.71 0.51 7.45
CA THR A 83 3.28 0.81 7.39
C THR A 83 2.84 0.73 5.94
N LEU A 84 1.82 -0.09 5.67
CA LEU A 84 1.24 -0.28 4.36
C LEU A 84 -0.14 0.37 4.27
N VAL A 85 -0.46 0.88 3.09
CA VAL A 85 -1.84 1.20 2.70
C VAL A 85 -2.51 -0.09 2.27
N LEU A 86 -3.70 -0.37 2.79
CA LEU A 86 -4.51 -1.48 2.31
C LEU A 86 -5.16 -1.10 0.99
N ASP A 87 -4.75 -1.78 -0.07
CA ASP A 87 -5.21 -1.53 -1.43
C ASP A 87 -5.92 -2.78 -1.97
N THR A 88 -7.22 -2.69 -2.18
CA THR A 88 -8.03 -3.77 -2.77
C THR A 88 -7.92 -3.82 -4.30
N GLY A 89 -7.27 -2.83 -4.91
CA GLY A 89 -7.11 -2.71 -6.36
C GLY A 89 -5.84 -3.35 -6.92
N SER A 90 -4.91 -3.80 -6.07
CA SER A 90 -3.66 -4.43 -6.51
C SER A 90 -3.39 -5.76 -5.81
N SER A 91 -2.55 -6.59 -6.45
CA SER A 91 -2.15 -7.92 -5.96
C SER A 91 -0.73 -7.98 -5.40
N ASN A 92 0.02 -6.87 -5.49
CA ASN A 92 1.42 -6.80 -5.07
C ASN A 92 1.55 -6.08 -3.73
N LEU A 93 2.51 -6.51 -2.93
CA LEU A 93 2.96 -5.77 -1.75
C LEU A 93 4.11 -4.85 -2.15
N TRP A 94 4.01 -3.59 -1.73
CA TRP A 94 4.96 -2.55 -2.09
C TRP A 94 5.71 -2.03 -0.86
N VAL A 95 7.04 -1.99 -0.93
CA VAL A 95 7.89 -1.33 0.09
C VAL A 95 8.86 -0.34 -0.53
N ILE A 96 9.26 0.65 0.25
CA ILE A 96 10.21 1.67 -0.18
C ILE A 96 11.61 1.20 0.20
N ASP A 97 12.54 1.18 -0.76
CA ASP A 97 13.94 0.88 -0.48
C ASP A 97 14.55 1.99 0.39
N ALA A 98 15.24 1.62 1.47
CA ALA A 98 16.00 2.58 2.29
C ALA A 98 17.05 3.35 1.49
N ALA A 99 17.56 2.79 0.39
CA ALA A 99 18.47 3.48 -0.51
C ALA A 99 17.80 4.60 -1.34
N CYS A 100 16.47 4.63 -1.44
CA CYS A 100 15.75 5.64 -2.21
C CYS A 100 15.69 6.98 -1.45
N ASN A 101 16.35 8.01 -1.97
CA ASN A 101 16.45 9.33 -1.33
C ASN A 101 15.66 10.44 -2.05
N THR A 102 14.82 10.10 -3.02
CA THR A 102 13.99 11.08 -3.73
C THR A 102 12.86 11.62 -2.85
N ALA A 103 12.34 12.80 -3.21
CA ALA A 103 11.24 13.43 -2.48
C ALA A 103 10.03 12.49 -2.32
N ALA A 104 9.68 11.74 -3.38
CA ALA A 104 8.62 10.74 -3.35
C ALA A 104 8.83 9.65 -2.27
N CYS A 105 10.06 9.15 -2.13
CA CYS A 105 10.41 8.13 -1.14
C CYS A 105 10.46 8.69 0.29
N ASN A 106 10.71 9.99 0.45
CA ASN A 106 10.70 10.67 1.75
C ASN A 106 9.29 11.10 2.18
N GLY A 107 8.38 11.30 1.23
CA GLY A 107 7.01 11.73 1.45
C GLY A 107 6.85 13.24 1.48
N GLU A 108 5.59 13.69 1.47
CA GLU A 108 5.25 15.12 1.47
C GLU A 108 5.55 15.75 2.84
N PRO A 109 6.32 16.85 2.89
CA PRO A 109 6.49 17.66 4.08
C PRO A 109 5.14 18.01 4.72
N ASN A 110 5.06 17.92 6.06
CA ASN A 110 3.85 18.26 6.83
C ASN A 110 2.62 17.37 6.60
N SER A 111 2.76 16.22 5.93
CA SER A 111 1.66 15.24 5.80
C SER A 111 1.21 14.64 7.14
N GLY A 112 2.03 14.76 8.19
CA GLY A 112 1.81 14.12 9.49
C GLY A 112 2.19 12.64 9.51
N TYR A 113 2.73 12.10 8.41
CA TYR A 113 3.15 10.71 8.30
C TYR A 113 4.63 10.61 7.90
N THR A 114 5.36 9.77 8.62
CA THR A 114 6.71 9.37 8.23
C THR A 114 6.64 8.10 7.39
N LYS A 115 7.23 8.13 6.18
CA LYS A 115 7.35 6.93 5.35
C LYS A 115 8.40 6.01 5.95
N HIS A 116 8.00 4.77 6.25
CA HIS A 116 8.94 3.72 6.65
C HIS A 116 9.62 3.15 5.40
N LYS A 117 10.95 3.04 5.46
CA LYS A 117 11.75 2.43 4.39
C LYS A 117 12.35 1.12 4.88
N PHE A 118 12.37 0.13 4.00
CA PHE A 118 12.92 -1.19 4.26
C PHE A 118 14.39 -1.23 3.86
N ASP A 119 15.26 -1.53 4.83
CA ASP A 119 16.69 -1.68 4.62
C ASP A 119 17.00 -3.12 4.24
N THR A 120 17.13 -3.36 2.94
CA THR A 120 17.42 -4.68 2.36
C THR A 120 18.72 -5.29 2.88
N THR A 121 19.69 -4.47 3.29
CA THR A 121 21.00 -4.94 3.79
C THR A 121 20.95 -5.47 5.21
N LYS A 122 19.88 -5.15 5.96
CA LYS A 122 19.66 -5.59 7.34
C LYS A 122 18.79 -6.84 7.47
N SER A 123 18.32 -7.40 6.36
CA SER A 123 17.54 -8.63 6.36
C SER A 123 18.35 -9.80 5.82
N SER A 124 18.58 -10.83 6.65
CA SER A 124 19.27 -12.06 6.27
C SER A 124 18.40 -12.99 5.41
N SER A 125 17.09 -12.79 5.37
CA SER A 125 16.15 -13.54 4.53
C SER A 125 15.85 -12.86 3.19
N PHE A 126 16.40 -11.65 2.98
CA PHE A 126 16.18 -10.90 1.76
C PHE A 126 16.88 -11.54 0.56
N GLN A 127 16.12 -11.75 -0.51
CA GLN A 127 16.62 -12.20 -1.78
C GLN A 127 16.22 -11.21 -2.86
N LYS A 128 17.22 -10.47 -3.36
CA LYS A 128 17.01 -9.56 -4.48
C LYS A 128 16.79 -10.35 -5.76
N GLU A 129 15.75 -10.01 -6.50
CA GLU A 129 15.56 -10.54 -7.84
C GLU A 129 16.20 -9.67 -8.92
N THR A 130 16.40 -10.26 -10.09
CA THR A 130 16.87 -9.56 -11.30
C THR A 130 15.75 -8.83 -12.02
N ARG A 131 14.48 -9.23 -11.79
CA ARG A 131 13.30 -8.64 -12.42
C ARG A 131 13.12 -7.19 -11.94
N LYS A 132 13.04 -6.27 -12.90
CA LYS A 132 12.65 -4.87 -12.68
C LYS A 132 11.17 -4.71 -13.00
N PHE A 133 10.54 -3.72 -12.38
CA PHE A 133 9.21 -3.27 -12.77
C PHE A 133 9.22 -1.76 -13.02
N SER A 134 8.30 -1.33 -13.88
CA SER A 134 7.99 0.06 -14.13
C SER A 134 6.48 0.15 -14.38
N ILE A 135 5.80 0.99 -13.63
CA ILE A 135 4.37 1.26 -13.81
C ILE A 135 4.20 2.73 -14.14
N GLN A 136 3.54 3.00 -15.25
CA GLN A 136 3.13 4.34 -15.65
C GLN A 136 1.69 4.59 -15.20
N TYR A 137 1.52 5.52 -14.28
CA TYR A 137 0.24 6.10 -13.89
C TYR A 137 -0.03 7.38 -14.68
N GLY A 138 -1.29 7.83 -14.65
CA GLY A 138 -1.66 9.14 -15.19
C GLY A 138 -1.02 10.32 -14.41
N SER A 139 -0.65 10.10 -13.15
CA SER A 139 0.01 11.10 -12.29
C SER A 139 1.54 11.05 -12.33
N GLY A 140 2.15 9.97 -12.80
CA GLY A 140 3.60 9.80 -12.88
C GLY A 140 4.01 8.34 -13.01
N SER A 141 5.26 8.00 -12.71
CA SER A 141 5.76 6.62 -12.77
C SER A 141 6.20 6.09 -11.41
N CYS A 142 6.19 4.78 -11.29
CA CYS A 142 6.73 4.02 -10.16
C CYS A 142 7.69 2.95 -10.69
N ASP A 143 8.96 3.09 -10.32
CA ASP A 143 10.05 2.25 -10.82
C ASP A 143 10.78 1.52 -9.70
N GLY A 144 11.18 0.28 -9.96
CA GLY A 144 11.80 -0.55 -8.95
C GLY A 144 12.21 -1.95 -9.42
N TYR A 145 12.33 -2.84 -8.46
CA TYR A 145 12.70 -4.24 -8.65
C TYR A 145 11.94 -5.16 -7.72
N LEU A 146 11.85 -6.43 -8.07
CA LEU A 146 11.24 -7.43 -7.20
C LEU A 146 12.24 -7.93 -6.17
N GLY A 147 11.75 -8.23 -4.99
CA GLY A 147 12.48 -8.90 -3.93
C GLY A 147 11.61 -9.96 -3.30
N ILE A 148 12.25 -10.94 -2.69
CA ILE A 148 11.60 -11.95 -1.87
C ILE A 148 12.09 -11.77 -0.45
N ASP A 149 11.16 -11.68 0.50
CA ASP A 149 11.50 -11.71 1.91
C ASP A 149 10.36 -12.29 2.75
N THR A 150 10.63 -12.50 4.04
CA THR A 150 9.66 -12.94 5.03
C THR A 150 8.80 -11.75 5.43
N ILE A 151 7.47 -11.92 5.37
CA ILE A 151 6.51 -10.91 5.81
C ILE A 151 5.66 -11.48 6.94
N SER A 152 5.41 -10.69 7.98
CA SER A 152 4.44 -11.01 9.04
C SER A 152 3.40 -9.90 9.15
N PHE A 153 2.14 -10.35 9.24
CA PHE A 153 0.95 -9.52 9.40
C PHE A 153 0.35 -9.76 10.79
N ALA A 154 -0.44 -8.80 11.29
CA ALA A 154 -1.24 -8.96 12.51
C ALA A 154 -0.44 -9.30 13.79
N GLY A 155 0.87 -9.00 13.83
CA GLY A 155 1.71 -9.24 15.00
C GLY A 155 1.93 -10.70 15.35
N THR A 156 1.61 -11.64 14.45
CA THR A 156 1.76 -13.06 14.74
C THR A 156 3.16 -13.57 14.36
N PHE A 157 3.90 -13.97 15.39
CA PHE A 157 5.07 -14.85 15.30
C PHE A 157 4.74 -16.15 16.04
N THR A 158 3.68 -16.85 15.65
CA THR A 158 3.58 -18.26 16.05
C THR A 158 4.51 -19.06 15.14
N GLU A 159 5.27 -20.03 15.67
CA GLU A 159 6.23 -20.83 14.89
C GLU A 159 5.62 -21.49 13.64
N TYR A 160 4.29 -21.66 13.62
CA TYR A 160 3.51 -22.21 12.52
C TYR A 160 3.07 -21.18 11.45
N GLU A 161 3.39 -19.89 11.61
CA GLU A 161 2.99 -18.79 10.71
C GLU A 161 4.17 -18.12 10.00
N LYS A 162 5.37 -18.69 10.15
CA LYS A 162 6.63 -18.25 9.56
C LYS A 162 6.71 -18.29 8.01
N LEU A 163 5.60 -18.50 7.31
CA LEU A 163 5.57 -19.06 5.95
C LEU A 163 4.72 -18.26 4.95
N LEU A 164 4.78 -16.94 5.00
CA LEU A 164 4.48 -16.11 3.83
C LEU A 164 5.77 -15.47 3.34
N THR A 165 6.56 -16.30 2.65
CA THR A 165 7.54 -15.82 1.69
C THR A 165 6.75 -15.27 0.51
N LEU A 166 6.68 -13.95 0.41
CA LEU A 166 5.94 -13.27 -0.64
C LEU A 166 6.92 -12.58 -1.59
N GLU A 167 6.61 -12.63 -2.88
CA GLU A 167 7.19 -11.70 -3.83
C GLU A 167 6.68 -10.30 -3.49
N MET A 168 7.61 -9.39 -3.18
CA MET A 168 7.33 -7.98 -2.95
C MET A 168 7.95 -7.13 -4.06
N ALA A 169 7.26 -6.06 -4.39
CA ALA A 169 7.77 -5.02 -5.26
C ALA A 169 8.46 -3.94 -4.41
N ILE A 170 9.71 -3.63 -4.74
CA ILE A 170 10.53 -2.66 -4.03
C ILE A 170 10.74 -1.43 -4.91
N PHE A 171 10.31 -0.27 -4.43
CA PHE A 171 10.56 1.01 -5.10
C PHE A 171 11.98 1.50 -4.79
N GLY A 172 12.79 1.59 -5.84
CA GLY A 172 14.17 2.05 -5.73
C GLY A 172 14.40 3.50 -6.13
N VAL A 173 13.45 4.14 -6.84
CA VAL A 173 13.77 5.39 -7.55
C VAL A 173 12.76 6.52 -7.32
N SER A 174 11.45 6.31 -7.37
CA SER A 174 10.43 7.32 -7.03
C SER A 174 9.07 6.74 -7.40
N CYS A 175 8.06 6.94 -6.57
CA CYS A 175 6.66 6.88 -7.01
C CYS A 175 6.15 8.31 -7.07
N GLY A 176 6.15 8.90 -8.27
CA GLY A 176 5.47 10.17 -8.49
C GLY A 176 3.98 9.92 -8.59
N LEU A 177 3.31 9.73 -7.45
CA LEU A 177 1.85 9.62 -7.37
C LEU A 177 1.26 10.95 -6.92
#